data_AF-A0A3R7VXM6-F1
#
_entry.id   AF-A0A3R7VXM6-F1
#
_cell.length_a   1.000
_cell.length_b   1.000
_cell.length_c   1.000
_cell.angle_alpha   90.00
_cell.angle_beta   90.00
_cell.angle_gamma   90.00
#
_symmetry.space_group_name_H-M   'P 1'
#
loop_
_entity.id
_entity.type
_entity.pdbx_description
1 polymer ?
#
loop_
_entity_poly.entity_id
_entity_poly.type
_entity_poly.pdbx_seq_one_letter_code
_entity_poly.pdbx_strand_id
1 'polypeptide(L)'
;MGKKGNRRWNSQDDEFVRQNLGKMSFEDMGKHLERSPMSVRLYVLRRKMTTGQLVKRNLLIALLKIKFRHPEDFAPTRLFYNETGIGQRRYWDLYFGRKPITGKEYAAVAEYLGVTVTEAVDSRQLELFTEEELK
;
A
#
# COMPACT_ATOMS: atom_id res chain seq x y z
N MET A 1 10.31 35.50 16.50
CA MET A 1 9.60 34.21 16.45
C MET A 1 10.42 33.17 17.22
N GLY A 2 10.15 32.98 18.52
CA GLY A 2 10.95 32.11 19.38
C GLY A 2 10.87 30.64 18.97
N LYS A 3 11.99 29.92 19.02
CA LYS A 3 12.04 28.46 18.85
C LYS A 3 11.13 27.82 19.89
N LYS A 4 9.91 27.41 19.51
CA LYS A 4 9.05 26.54 20.33
C LYS A 4 9.89 25.31 20.69
N GLY A 5 10.26 25.21 21.97
CA GLY A 5 11.14 24.18 22.49
C GLY A 5 10.66 22.77 22.16
N ASN A 6 11.59 21.83 22.16
CA ASN A 6 11.46 20.45 21.68
C ASN A 6 10.42 19.67 22.51
N ARG A 7 9.12 19.92 22.29
CA ARG A 7 8.00 19.21 22.95
C ARG A 7 8.22 17.72 22.74
N ARG A 8 8.28 16.94 23.83
CA ARG A 8 8.38 15.46 23.74
C ARG A 8 7.14 14.89 23.05
N TRP A 9 7.34 13.85 22.26
CA TRP A 9 6.24 13.08 21.68
C TRP A 9 5.56 12.27 22.78
N ASN A 10 4.24 12.38 22.89
CA ASN A 10 3.45 11.62 23.87
C ASN A 10 2.68 10.48 23.18
N SER A 11 1.99 9.65 23.97
CA SER A 11 1.23 8.50 23.44
C SER A 11 0.07 8.91 22.54
N GLN A 12 -0.56 10.07 22.77
CA GLN A 12 -1.63 10.58 21.91
C GLN A 12 -1.08 11.03 20.55
N ASP A 13 0.08 11.69 20.54
CA ASP A 13 0.79 12.07 19.31
C ASP A 13 1.15 10.79 18.52
N ASP A 14 1.63 9.73 19.20
CA ASP A 14 1.97 8.44 18.57
C ASP A 14 0.75 7.76 17.93
N GLU A 15 -0.36 7.68 18.67
CA GLU A 15 -1.61 7.08 18.19
C GLU A 15 -2.18 7.86 17.01
N PHE A 16 -2.22 9.20 17.10
CA PHE A 16 -2.67 10.05 16.01
C PHE A 16 -1.82 9.84 14.74
N VAL A 17 -0.49 9.77 14.88
CA VAL A 17 0.39 9.51 13.73
C VAL A 17 0.08 8.14 13.13
N ARG A 18 -0.06 7.07 13.93
CA ARG A 18 -0.37 5.72 13.43
C ARG A 18 -1.69 5.66 12.66
N GLN A 19 -2.75 6.26 13.20
CA GLN A 19 -4.08 6.21 12.60
C GLN A 19 -4.19 6.97 11.28
N ASN A 20 -3.38 8.03 11.12
CA ASN A 20 -3.43 8.96 9.99
C ASN A 20 -2.28 8.80 9.00
N LEU A 21 -1.27 7.97 9.31
CA LEU A 21 -0.13 7.73 8.43
C LEU A 21 -0.60 7.10 7.11
N GLY A 22 -0.44 7.84 6.00
CA GLY A 22 -0.88 7.43 4.67
C GLY A 22 -2.31 7.84 4.31
N LYS A 23 -3.09 8.35 5.27
CA LYS A 23 -4.41 8.99 5.02
C LYS A 23 -4.31 10.50 4.90
N MET A 24 -3.37 11.11 5.63
CA MET A 24 -3.13 12.56 5.66
C MET A 24 -1.71 12.90 5.19
N SER A 25 -1.54 14.10 4.64
CA SER A 25 -0.22 14.65 4.32
C SER A 25 0.56 14.98 5.60
N PHE A 26 1.90 14.95 5.55
CA PHE A 26 2.72 15.39 6.70
C PHE A 26 2.50 16.87 7.04
N GLU A 27 2.03 17.69 6.08
CA GLU A 27 1.69 19.08 6.32
C GLU A 27 0.48 19.22 7.23
N ASP A 28 -0.59 18.49 6.92
CA ASP A 28 -1.84 18.53 7.69
C ASP A 28 -1.67 17.86 9.05
N MET A 29 -0.90 16.77 9.11
CA MET A 29 -0.50 16.16 10.39
C MET A 29 0.32 17.14 11.24
N GLY A 30 1.22 17.92 10.61
CA GLY A 30 2.00 18.94 11.28
C GLY A 30 1.13 20.05 11.88
N LYS A 31 0.13 20.53 11.12
CA LYS A 31 -0.85 21.52 11.61
C LYS A 31 -1.62 20.99 12.83
N HIS A 32 -2.12 19.75 12.77
CA HIS A 32 -2.89 19.14 13.86
C HIS A 32 -2.05 18.91 15.13
N LEU A 33 -0.79 18.49 14.97
CA LEU A 33 0.12 18.22 16.09
C LEU A 33 0.86 19.48 16.57
N GLU A 34 0.60 20.63 15.95
CA GLU A 34 1.35 21.89 16.13
C GLU A 34 2.88 21.72 15.98
N ARG A 35 3.30 20.91 14.99
CA ARG A 35 4.70 20.59 14.69
C ARG A 35 5.02 20.89 13.23
N SER A 36 6.31 21.06 12.93
CA SER A 36 6.74 21.15 11.53
C SER A 36 6.50 19.82 10.81
N PRO A 37 6.15 19.84 9.52
CA PRO A 37 5.95 18.61 8.73
C PRO A 37 7.18 17.70 8.74
N MET A 38 8.36 18.30 8.74
CA MET A 38 9.64 17.58 8.84
C MET A 38 9.80 16.84 10.18
N SER A 39 9.34 17.43 11.30
CA SER A 39 9.39 16.78 12.61
C SER A 39 8.53 15.51 12.63
N VAL A 40 7.33 15.57 12.02
CA VAL A 40 6.43 14.41 11.86
C VAL A 40 7.09 13.34 10.99
N ARG A 41 7.67 13.73 9.84
CA ARG A 41 8.37 12.80 8.94
C ARG A 41 9.55 12.08 9.63
N LEU A 42 10.38 12.82 10.38
CA LEU A 42 11.50 12.23 11.13
C LEU A 42 11.03 11.30 12.25
N TYR A 43 9.91 11.62 12.90
CA TYR A 43 9.32 10.78 13.94
C TYR A 43 8.89 9.41 13.40
N VAL A 44 8.13 9.43 12.30
CA VAL A 44 7.71 8.22 11.56
C VAL A 44 8.91 7.37 11.18
N LEU A 45 9.97 7.99 10.62
CA LEU A 45 11.17 7.29 10.18
C LEU A 45 11.92 6.63 11.34
N ARG A 46 12.13 7.36 12.44
CA ARG A 46 12.87 6.84 13.62
C ARG A 46 12.14 5.69 14.31
N ARG A 47 10.81 5.71 14.30
CA ARG A 47 9.97 4.64 14.88
C ARG A 47 9.62 3.54 13.89
N LYS A 48 10.16 3.61 12.66
CA LYS A 48 9.88 2.64 11.58
C LYS A 48 8.39 2.41 11.38
N MET A 49 7.57 3.45 11.56
CA MET A 49 6.13 3.36 11.36
C MET A 49 5.85 3.14 9.88
N THR A 50 5.06 2.12 9.58
CA THR A 50 4.61 1.81 8.24
C THR A 50 3.17 2.25 8.09
N THR A 51 2.83 2.82 6.94
CA THR A 51 1.43 2.92 6.52
C THR A 51 0.82 1.53 6.56
N GLY A 52 -0.35 1.37 7.19
CA GLY A 52 -1.09 0.11 7.12
C GLY A 52 -1.42 -0.27 5.67
N GLN A 53 -1.88 -1.51 5.45
CA GLN A 53 -2.44 -1.89 4.15
C GLN A 53 -3.63 -0.96 3.84
N LEU A 54 -3.48 -0.15 2.80
CA LEU A 54 -4.57 0.68 2.26
C LEU A 54 -5.57 -0.18 1.48
N VAL A 55 -5.09 -1.30 0.92
CA VAL A 55 -5.90 -2.22 0.13
C VAL A 55 -6.36 -3.39 1.02
N LYS A 56 -7.68 -3.51 1.24
CA LYS A 56 -8.28 -4.61 2.03
C LYS A 56 -8.00 -5.99 1.40
N ARG A 57 -8.10 -6.11 0.07
CA ARG A 57 -7.83 -7.33 -0.69
C ARG A 57 -6.71 -7.11 -1.71
N ASN A 58 -5.52 -7.61 -1.42
CA ASN A 58 -4.39 -7.44 -2.32
C ASN A 58 -4.43 -8.43 -3.49
N LEU A 59 -4.92 -7.97 -4.64
CA LEU A 59 -5.07 -8.77 -5.86
C LEU A 59 -3.73 -9.29 -6.42
N LEU A 60 -2.63 -8.55 -6.24
CA LEU A 60 -1.30 -9.02 -6.64
C LEU A 60 -0.88 -10.24 -5.82
N ILE A 61 -1.10 -10.20 -4.50
CA ILE A 61 -0.81 -11.34 -3.62
C ILE A 61 -1.72 -12.51 -3.95
N ALA A 62 -2.99 -12.26 -4.28
CA ALA A 62 -3.91 -13.31 -4.72
C ALA A 62 -3.40 -14.00 -6.00
N LEU A 63 -2.96 -13.24 -7.01
CA LEU A 63 -2.34 -13.79 -8.22
C LEU A 63 -1.09 -14.61 -7.92
N LEU A 64 -0.20 -14.10 -7.07
CA LEU A 64 1.02 -14.82 -6.70
C LEU A 64 0.71 -16.14 -6.00
N LYS A 65 -0.33 -16.19 -5.15
CA LYS A 65 -0.76 -17.42 -4.47
C LYS A 65 -1.26 -18.52 -5.43
N ILE A 66 -1.67 -18.17 -6.64
CA ILE A 66 -2.08 -19.16 -7.66
C ILE A 66 -0.86 -19.99 -8.11
N LYS A 67 0.30 -19.34 -8.26
CA LYS A 67 1.53 -19.98 -8.78
C LYS A 67 2.53 -20.37 -7.70
N PHE A 68 2.54 -19.66 -6.58
CA PHE A 68 3.49 -19.85 -5.48
C PHE A 68 2.77 -20.25 -4.20
N ARG A 69 3.25 -21.31 -3.53
CA ARG A 69 2.77 -21.70 -2.19
C ARG A 69 3.03 -20.59 -1.18
N HIS A 70 4.19 -19.94 -1.28
CA HIS A 70 4.54 -18.76 -0.51
C HIS A 70 4.79 -17.59 -1.48
N PRO A 71 3.96 -16.54 -1.47
CA PRO A 71 4.15 -15.36 -2.34
C PRO A 71 5.49 -14.64 -2.17
N GLU A 72 6.18 -14.89 -1.05
CA GLU A 72 7.52 -14.37 -0.74
C GLU A 72 8.61 -15.02 -1.60
N ASP A 73 8.38 -16.21 -2.14
CA ASP A 73 9.32 -16.92 -3.01
C ASP A 73 9.46 -16.23 -4.38
N PHE A 74 8.49 -15.40 -4.75
CA PHE A 74 8.56 -14.64 -6.00
C PHE A 74 9.50 -13.44 -5.83
N ALA A 75 10.72 -13.58 -6.36
CA ALA A 75 11.67 -12.49 -6.51
C ALA A 75 11.51 -11.87 -7.91
N PRO A 76 10.98 -10.63 -8.03
CA PRO A 76 10.78 -10.01 -9.33
C PRO A 76 12.14 -9.76 -10.02
N THR A 77 12.25 -10.22 -11.26
CA THR A 77 13.46 -10.08 -12.07
C THR A 77 13.40 -8.82 -12.95
N ARG A 78 14.52 -8.47 -13.60
CA ARG A 78 14.53 -7.39 -14.61
C ARG A 78 13.57 -7.68 -15.77
N LEU A 79 13.43 -8.95 -16.16
CA LEU A 79 12.51 -9.38 -17.21
C LEU A 79 11.06 -9.09 -16.80
N PHE A 80 10.68 -9.47 -15.58
CA PHE A 80 9.35 -9.16 -15.04
C PHE A 80 9.03 -7.67 -15.11
N TYR A 81 9.94 -6.79 -14.66
CA TYR A 81 9.68 -5.35 -14.69
C TYR A 81 9.56 -4.79 -16.11
N ASN A 82 10.33 -5.32 -17.06
CA ASN A 82 10.28 -4.88 -18.45
C ASN A 82 9.00 -5.35 -19.15
N GLU A 83 8.61 -6.61 -18.96
CA GLU A 83 7.44 -7.20 -19.61
C GLU A 83 6.13 -6.67 -19.02
N THR A 84 6.06 -6.53 -17.70
CA THR A 84 4.85 -6.01 -17.04
C THR A 84 4.73 -4.48 -17.09
N GLY A 85 5.83 -3.78 -17.40
CA GLY A 85 5.91 -2.31 -17.32
C GLY A 85 5.79 -1.75 -15.89
N ILE A 86 5.81 -2.61 -14.86
CA ILE A 86 5.73 -2.20 -13.46
C ILE A 86 7.12 -1.80 -12.97
N GLY A 87 7.28 -0.57 -12.50
CA GLY A 87 8.53 -0.14 -11.88
C GLY A 87 8.80 -0.86 -10.54
N GLN A 88 10.07 -1.08 -10.19
CA GLN A 88 10.49 -1.79 -8.97
C GLN A 88 9.80 -1.25 -7.70
N ARG A 89 9.82 0.06 -7.50
CA ARG A 89 9.15 0.70 -6.34
C ARG A 89 7.64 0.49 -6.38
N ARG A 90 7.04 0.59 -7.58
CA ARG A 90 5.60 0.40 -7.78
C ARG A 90 5.19 -1.02 -7.40
N TYR A 91 5.94 -2.02 -7.85
CA TYR A 91 5.70 -3.41 -7.48
C TYR A 91 5.66 -3.60 -5.96
N TRP A 92 6.62 -3.07 -5.21
CA TRP A 92 6.64 -3.21 -3.76
C TRP A 92 5.51 -2.43 -3.07
N ASP A 93 5.12 -1.27 -3.59
CA ASP A 93 3.92 -0.56 -3.12
C ASP A 93 2.65 -1.41 -3.32
N LEU A 94 2.56 -2.17 -4.42
CA LEU A 94 1.47 -3.12 -4.68
C LEU A 94 1.56 -4.35 -3.76
N TYR A 95 2.73 -4.97 -3.64
CA TYR A 95 2.96 -6.18 -2.84
C TYR A 95 2.58 -5.98 -1.36
N PHE A 96 2.99 -4.85 -0.78
CA PHE A 96 2.62 -4.52 0.60
C PHE A 96 1.21 -3.92 0.75
N GLY A 97 0.44 -3.80 -0.34
CA GLY A 97 -0.92 -3.26 -0.33
C GLY A 97 -0.98 -1.78 0.06
N ARG A 98 0.10 -1.03 -0.19
CA ARG A 98 0.17 0.43 0.01
C ARG A 98 -0.58 1.17 -1.09
N LYS A 99 -0.67 0.58 -2.29
CA LYS A 99 -1.41 1.11 -3.43
C LYS A 99 -2.22 0.01 -4.12
N PRO A 100 -3.39 0.33 -4.69
CA PRO A 100 -4.15 -0.63 -5.49
C PRO A 100 -3.46 -0.90 -6.83
N ILE A 101 -3.56 -2.14 -7.30
CA ILE A 101 -3.15 -2.55 -8.64
C ILE A 101 -4.18 -2.07 -9.67
N THR A 102 -3.72 -1.54 -10.79
CA THR A 102 -4.61 -1.16 -11.89
C THR A 102 -4.97 -2.38 -12.74
N GLY A 103 -6.06 -2.29 -13.53
CA GLY A 103 -6.45 -3.39 -14.42
C GLY A 103 -5.39 -3.76 -15.45
N LYS A 104 -4.64 -2.77 -15.97
CA LYS A 104 -3.52 -2.98 -16.91
C LYS A 104 -2.35 -3.71 -16.25
N GLU A 105 -1.93 -3.25 -15.06
CA GLU A 105 -0.87 -3.90 -14.29
C GLU A 105 -1.26 -5.34 -13.90
N TYR A 106 -2.53 -5.54 -13.52
CA TYR A 106 -3.06 -6.85 -13.17
C TYR A 106 -3.01 -7.81 -14.38
N ALA A 107 -3.52 -7.38 -15.54
CA ALA A 107 -3.50 -8.19 -16.75
C ALA A 107 -2.07 -8.56 -17.17
N ALA A 108 -1.14 -7.60 -17.12
CA ALA A 108 0.26 -7.85 -17.48
C ALA A 108 0.95 -8.83 -16.52
N VAL A 109 0.68 -8.75 -15.21
CA VAL A 109 1.22 -9.73 -14.25
C VAL A 109 0.59 -11.10 -14.44
N ALA A 110 -0.72 -11.18 -14.71
CA ALA A 110 -1.40 -12.45 -14.98
C ALA A 110 -0.83 -13.12 -16.25
N GLU A 111 -0.61 -12.35 -17.31
CA GLU A 111 0.03 -12.79 -18.55
C GLU A 111 1.44 -13.29 -18.31
N TYR A 112 2.28 -12.52 -17.59
CA TYR A 112 3.65 -12.90 -17.24
C TYR A 112 3.69 -14.23 -16.45
N LEU A 113 2.77 -14.41 -15.51
CA LEU A 113 2.69 -15.63 -14.69
C LEU A 113 2.05 -16.81 -15.43
N GLY A 114 1.55 -16.61 -16.66
CA GLY A 114 0.81 -17.61 -17.41
C GLY A 114 -0.44 -18.09 -16.65
N VAL A 115 -1.15 -17.16 -16.01
CA VAL A 115 -2.47 -17.39 -15.40
C VAL A 115 -3.52 -16.95 -16.40
N THR A 116 -4.34 -17.89 -16.89
CA THR A 116 -5.43 -17.58 -17.81
C THR A 116 -6.43 -16.62 -17.16
N VAL A 117 -6.69 -15.49 -17.82
CA VAL A 117 -7.52 -14.38 -17.33
C VAL A 117 -8.95 -14.81 -16.92
N THR A 118 -9.43 -15.96 -17.37
CA THR A 118 -10.70 -16.56 -16.93
C THR A 118 -10.76 -16.80 -15.42
N GLU A 119 -9.68 -17.25 -14.78
CA GLU A 119 -9.62 -17.43 -13.31
C GLU A 119 -9.56 -16.10 -12.55
N ALA A 120 -9.10 -15.05 -13.23
CA ALA A 120 -8.98 -13.70 -12.70
C ALA A 120 -10.29 -12.89 -12.74
N VAL A 121 -11.14 -13.14 -13.74
CA VAL A 121 -12.43 -12.46 -13.93
C VAL A 121 -13.45 -12.93 -12.89
N ASP A 122 -13.44 -14.22 -12.53
CA ASP A 122 -14.32 -14.77 -11.47
C ASP A 122 -14.03 -14.15 -10.10
N SER A 123 -12.79 -13.73 -9.86
CA SER A 123 -12.41 -13.01 -8.64
C SER A 123 -12.91 -11.56 -8.60
N ARG A 124 -13.22 -10.97 -9.76
CA ARG A 124 -13.60 -9.56 -9.93
C ARG A 124 -15.11 -9.36 -10.09
N GLN A 125 -15.86 -10.39 -10.47
CA GLN A 125 -17.33 -10.38 -10.49
C GLN A 125 -17.97 -10.52 -9.10
N LEU A 126 -17.25 -11.01 -8.09
CA LEU A 126 -17.74 -11.02 -6.70
C LEU A 126 -17.78 -9.64 -6.01
N GLU A 127 -17.16 -8.59 -6.59
CA GLU A 127 -17.28 -7.21 -6.09
C GLU A 127 -18.47 -6.45 -6.70
N LEU A 128 -19.12 -6.98 -7.75
CA LEU A 128 -20.29 -6.34 -8.38
C LEU A 128 -21.63 -6.68 -7.70
N PHE A 129 -21.70 -7.71 -6.86
CA PHE A 129 -22.95 -8.16 -6.22
C PHE A 129 -23.04 -7.88 -4.72
N THR A 130 -22.04 -7.28 -4.07
CA THR A 130 -22.09 -6.98 -2.63
C THR A 130 -22.63 -5.59 -2.29
N GLU A 131 -22.80 -4.68 -3.27
CA GLU A 131 -23.33 -3.33 -3.00
C GLU A 131 -24.86 -3.23 -3.10
N GLU A 132 -25.57 -4.27 -3.58
CA GLU A 132 -27.04 -4.24 -3.73
C GLU A 132 -27.82 -4.85 -2.54
N GLU A 133 -27.17 -5.47 -1.56
CA GLU A 133 -27.85 -6.09 -0.39
C GLU A 133 -27.67 -5.35 0.96
N LEU A 134 -27.26 -4.08 0.94
CA LEU A 134 -27.27 -3.22 2.13
C LEU A 134 -28.02 -1.90 1.86
N LYS A 135 -29.29 -2.04 1.46
CA LYS A 135 -30.32 -1.01 1.68
C LYS A 135 -31.03 -1.26 3.00
#